data_AF-A0A382ZH28-F1
#
_entry.id   AF-A0A382ZH28-F1
#
_cell.length_a   1.000
_cell.length_b   1.000
_cell.length_c   1.000
_cell.angle_alpha   90.00
_cell.angle_beta   90.00
_cell.angle_gamma   90.00
#
_symmetry.space_group_name_H-M   'P 1'
#
loop_
_entity.id
_entity.type
_entity.pdbx_description
1 polymer ?
#
loop_
_entity_poly.entity_id
_entity_poly.type
_entity_poly.pdbx_seq_one_letter_code
_entity_poly.pdbx_strand_id
1 'polypeptide(L)' 'GAFAELGYNNSYFKSLISLLIGTFIIFLFGVGYLGSVIGYDKALAGGLYPFIPSEFFKIGLAVVLIPSITRYISK' A
#
# COMPACT_ATOMS: atom_id res chain seq x y z
N GLY A 1 2.05 -1.69 -15.13
CA GLY A 1 2.01 -2.38 -13.83
C GLY A 1 0.75 -3.21 -13.78
N ALA A 2 0.82 -4.45 -13.28
CA ALA A 2 -0.25 -5.45 -13.50
C ALA A 2 -1.67 -4.96 -13.17
N PHE A 3 -1.89 -4.37 -11.99
CA PHE A 3 -3.21 -3.83 -11.61
C PHE A 3 -3.65 -2.63 -12.47
N ALA A 4 -2.71 -1.78 -12.88
CA ALA A 4 -2.99 -0.64 -13.74
C ALA A 4 -3.43 -1.09 -15.15
N GLU A 5 -2.77 -2.13 -15.70
CA GLU A 5 -3.14 -2.76 -16.99
C GLU A 5 -4.52 -3.44 -16.91
N LEU A 6 -4.89 -3.97 -15.74
CA LEU A 6 -6.23 -4.50 -15.46
C LEU A 6 -7.29 -3.40 -15.19
N GLY A 7 -6.93 -2.12 -15.36
CA GLY A 7 -7.86 -0.99 -15.23
C GLY A 7 -8.21 -0.62 -13.79
N TYR A 8 -7.44 -1.04 -12.79
CA TYR A 8 -7.70 -0.71 -11.38
C TYR A 8 -7.56 0.79 -11.10
N ASN A 9 -6.75 1.50 -11.90
CA ASN A 9 -6.57 2.95 -11.75
C ASN A 9 -7.83 3.77 -12.10
N ASN A 10 -8.80 3.18 -12.81
CA ASN A 10 -10.01 3.90 -13.25
C ASN A 10 -11.09 3.99 -12.16
N SER A 11 -10.97 3.24 -11.08
CA SER A 11 -11.95 3.17 -10.00
C SER A 11 -11.27 3.33 -8.65
N TYR A 12 -11.81 4.23 -7.82
CA TYR A 12 -11.35 4.46 -6.44
C TYR A 12 -11.31 3.16 -5.63
N PHE A 13 -12.35 2.32 -5.74
CA PHE A 13 -12.43 1.09 -4.98
C PHE A 13 -11.40 0.04 -5.44
N LYS A 14 -11.23 -0.10 -6.76
CA LYS A 14 -10.21 -1.02 -7.30
C LYS A 14 -8.80 -0.54 -6.94
N SER A 15 -8.54 0.76 -7.08
CA SER A 15 -7.26 1.36 -6.69
C SER A 15 -6.95 1.11 -5.20
N LEU A 16 -7.92 1.29 -4.31
CA LEU A 16 -7.77 0.98 -2.88
C LEU A 16 -7.39 -0.49 -2.65
N ILE A 17 -8.08 -1.44 -3.28
CA ILE A 17 -7.75 -2.87 -3.16
C ILE A 17 -6.33 -3.17 -3.61
N SER A 18 -5.92 -2.63 -4.77
CA SER A 18 -4.55 -2.82 -5.27
C SER A 18 -3.50 -2.30 -4.30
N LEU A 19 -3.74 -1.14 -3.68
CA LEU A 19 -2.83 -0.53 -2.73
C LEU A 19 -2.77 -1.34 -1.43
N LEU A 20 -3.90 -1.79 -0.90
CA LEU A 20 -3.95 -2.63 0.30
C LEU A 20 -3.20 -3.95 0.11
N ILE A 21 -3.37 -4.61 -1.04
CA ILE A 21 -2.64 -5.85 -1.35
C ILE A 21 -1.14 -5.59 -1.39
N GLY A 22 -0.71 -4.52 -2.07
CA GLY A 22 0.70 -4.13 -2.14
C GLY A 22 1.29 -3.88 -0.75
N THR A 23 0.64 -3.04 0.05
CA THR A 23 1.06 -2.72 1.43
C THR A 23 1.07 -3.97 2.32
N PHE A 24 0.10 -4.86 2.20
CA PHE A 24 0.06 -6.11 2.97
C PHE A 24 1.25 -7.01 2.64
N ILE A 25 1.56 -7.20 1.35
CA ILE A 25 2.71 -7.99 0.91
C ILE A 25 4.01 -7.38 1.45
N ILE A 26 4.19 -6.06 1.32
CA ILE A 26 5.37 -5.35 1.82
C ILE A 26 5.55 -5.56 3.32
N PHE A 27 4.49 -5.38 4.12
CA PHE A 27 4.58 -5.59 5.57
C PHE A 27 4.78 -7.05 5.96
N LEU A 28 4.16 -8.00 5.26
CA LEU A 28 4.33 -9.42 5.54
C LEU A 28 5.79 -9.84 5.39
N PHE A 29 6.42 -9.50 4.26
CA PHE A 29 7.84 -9.80 4.04
C PHE A 29 8.76 -8.94 4.92
N GLY A 30 8.42 -7.66 5.13
CA GLY A 30 9.20 -6.76 5.98
C GLY A 30 9.26 -7.22 7.44
N VAL A 31 8.12 -7.53 8.05
CA VAL A 31 8.05 -8.05 9.43
C VAL A 31 8.61 -9.47 9.51
N GLY A 32 8.37 -10.34 8.51
CA GLY A 32 8.94 -11.69 8.49
C GLY A 32 10.47 -11.67 8.51
N TYR A 33 11.08 -10.84 7.67
CA TYR A 33 12.53 -10.67 7.63
C TYR A 33 13.06 -10.00 8.91
N LEU A 34 12.48 -8.86 9.31
CA LEU A 34 12.93 -8.11 10.47
C LEU A 34 12.78 -8.92 11.76
N GLY A 35 11.70 -9.67 11.89
CA GLY A 35 11.46 -10.60 12.99
C GLY A 35 12.51 -11.70 13.09
N SER A 36 13.01 -12.21 11.95
CA SER A 36 14.11 -13.19 11.92
C SER A 36 15.45 -12.62 12.38
N VAL A 37 15.66 -11.30 12.32
CA VAL A 37 16.96 -10.66 12.65
C VAL A 37 16.97 -10.12 14.08
N ILE A 38 15.90 -9.41 14.49
CA ILE A 38 15.87 -8.70 15.78
C ILE A 38 14.81 -9.23 16.77
N GLY A 39 14.03 -10.23 16.37
CA GLY A 39 12.90 -10.78 17.12
C GLY A 39 11.56 -10.11 16.75
N TYR A 40 10.48 -10.88 16.77
CA TYR A 40 9.16 -10.43 16.30
C TYR A 40 8.57 -9.28 17.15
N ASP A 41 8.77 -9.28 18.47
CA ASP A 41 8.29 -8.18 19.34
C ASP A 41 8.89 -6.83 18.93
N LYS A 42 10.20 -6.80 18.65
CA LYS A 42 10.90 -5.59 18.21
C LYS A 42 10.56 -5.22 16.78
N ALA A 43 10.37 -6.22 15.91
CA ALA A 43 9.98 -5.99 14.53
C ALA A 43 8.59 -5.35 14.42
N LEU A 44 7.62 -5.77 15.26
CA LEU A 44 6.29 -5.17 15.30
C LEU A 44 6.35 -3.74 15.87
N ALA A 45 7.04 -3.57 17.02
CA ALA A 45 7.13 -2.28 17.69
C ALA A 45 7.89 -1.21 16.89
N GLY A 46 8.99 -1.60 16.22
CA GLY A 46 9.82 -0.67 15.45
C GLY A 46 9.53 -0.64 13.94
N GLY A 47 8.98 -1.72 13.38
CA GLY A 47 8.82 -1.89 11.93
C GLY A 47 7.39 -1.88 11.43
N LEU A 48 6.38 -2.19 12.25
CA LEU A 48 4.98 -2.21 11.82
C LEU A 48 4.19 -1.02 12.41
N TYR A 49 4.10 -0.92 13.73
CA TYR A 49 3.26 0.08 14.40
C TYR A 49 3.53 1.54 14.02
N PRO A 50 4.79 2.02 13.94
CA PRO A 50 5.03 3.41 13.55
C PRO A 50 4.71 3.68 12.07
N PHE A 51 4.69 2.65 11.23
CA PHE A 51 4.44 2.78 9.79
C PHE A 51 2.94 2.76 9.44
N ILE A 52 2.10 2.10 10.24
CA ILE A 52 0.65 2.00 9.98
C ILE A 52 -0.02 3.36 9.73
N PRO A 53 0.14 4.40 10.58
CA PRO A 53 -0.49 5.70 10.35
C PRO A 53 -0.02 6.35 9.04
N SER A 54 1.27 6.23 8.74
CA SER A 54 1.85 6.77 7.51
C SER A 54 1.33 6.07 6.25
N GLU A 55 1.11 4.75 6.32
CA GLU A 55 0.59 3.98 5.20
C GLU A 55 -0.89 4.30 4.95
N PHE A 56 -1.70 4.44 6.00
CA PHE A 56 -3.08 4.89 5.83
C PHE A 56 -3.16 6.25 5.13
N PHE A 57 -2.30 7.19 5.52
CA PHE A 57 -2.26 8.51 4.89
C PHE A 57 -1.86 8.43 3.40
N LYS A 58 -0.80 7.68 3.08
CA LYS A 58 -0.35 7.48 1.70
C LYS A 58 -1.39 6.78 0.84
N ILE A 59 -2.03 5.73 1.35
CA ILE A 59 -3.09 5.01 0.64
C ILE A 59 -4.27 5.96 0.38
N GLY A 60 -4.68 6.75 1.39
CA GLY A 60 -5.73 7.75 1.21
C GLY A 60 -5.43 8.74 0.10
N LEU A 61 -4.21 9.31 0.09
CA LEU A 61 -3.76 10.19 -0.98
C LEU A 61 -3.72 9.50 -2.35
N ALA A 62 -3.16 8.29 -2.42
CA ALA A 62 -3.01 7.54 -3.66
C ALA A 62 -4.37 7.17 -4.27
N VAL A 63 -5.34 6.76 -3.45
CA VAL A 63 -6.71 6.45 -3.90
C VAL A 63 -7.39 7.67 -4.51
N VAL A 64 -7.14 8.88 -4.00
CA VAL A 64 -7.69 10.10 -4.58
C VAL A 64 -6.94 10.50 -5.85
N LEU A 65 -5.60 10.49 -5.80
CA LEU A 65 -4.76 10.99 -6.89
C LEU A 65 -4.77 10.10 -8.13
N ILE A 66 -4.65 8.77 -7.96
CA ILE A 66 -4.49 7.84 -9.09
C ILE A 66 -5.69 7.91 -10.06
N PRO A 67 -6.96 7.79 -9.61
CA PRO A 67 -8.11 7.87 -10.50
C PRO A 67 -8.34 9.28 -11.03
N SER A 68 -8.03 10.31 -10.24
CA SER A 68 -8.17 11.71 -10.68
C SER A 68 -7.22 12.03 -11.83
N ILE A 69 -5.94 11.65 -11.71
CA ILE A 69 -4.94 11.84 -12.75
C ILE A 69 -5.28 11.00 -13.98
N THR A 70 -5.67 9.74 -13.80
CA THR A 70 -6.02 8.85 -14.91
C THR A 70 -7.20 9.39 -15.71
N ARG A 71 -8.22 9.94 -15.02
CA ARG A 71 -9.36 10.61 -15.66
C ARG A 71 -8.98 11.89 -16.38
N TYR A 72 -8.01 12.65 -15.86
CA TYR A 72 -7.56 13.89 -16.48
C TYR A 72 -6.73 13.64 -17.75
N ILE A 73 -5.87 12.61 -17.74
CA ILE A 73 -5.05 12.22 -18.89
C ILE A 73 -5.87 11.51 -19.97
N SER A 74 -6.89 10.76 -19.59
CA SER A 74 -7.78 10.05 -20.53
C SER A 74 -8.86 10.95 -21.16
N LYS A 75 -8.82 12.26 -20.90
CA LYS A 75 -9.71 13.28 -21.47
C LYS A 75 -9.02 13.98 -22.63
#